data_AF-A0A4R7JF89-F1
#
_entry.id   AF-A0A4R7JF89-F1
#
_cell.length_a   1.000
_cell.length_b   1.000
_cell.length_c   1.000
_cell.angle_alpha   90.00
_cell.angle_beta   90.00
_cell.angle_gamma   90.00
#
_symmetry.space_group_name_H-M   'P 1'
#
loop_
_entity.id
_entity.type
_entity.pdbx_description
1 polymer ?
#
loop_
_entity_poly.entity_id
_entity_poly.type
_entity_poly.pdbx_seq_one_letter_code
_entity_poly.pdbx_strand_id
1 'polypeptide(L)'
;MRNQVTEVEGSRALPFGRAAQKARTAGAPESRRDQVLTTNVGLHIPAGLAFEEWERAGRQLSGLLNSSSWWLGDWLVYGKDHYADRYERGIRAAGLQYQTLRNYAWVSRRFELYRRRSALSFQHHAELASLPVEEQETWLDRAERMKWSTKQLRNALRAHRDGTPPAADAGEASTRRLAVPDNRLQWWHKAAEQSGTELAEWVMHTLDAAADRVLKEGGMRQAALE
;
A
#
# COMPACT_ATOMS: atom_id res chain seq x y z
N MET A 1 7.72 11.56 52.86
CA MET A 1 7.74 10.15 52.43
C MET A 1 8.06 10.11 50.94
N ARG A 2 9.19 9.48 50.59
CA ARG A 2 9.77 9.43 49.24
C ARG A 2 9.12 8.29 48.46
N ASN A 3 8.44 8.59 47.35
CA ASN A 3 7.95 7.59 46.40
C ASN A 3 9.12 7.06 45.56
N GLN A 4 9.41 5.77 45.70
CA GLN A 4 10.31 5.04 44.81
C GLN A 4 9.47 4.44 43.68
N VAL A 5 9.74 4.87 42.44
CA VAL A 5 9.27 4.17 41.23
C VAL A 5 10.40 3.24 40.83
N THR A 6 10.20 1.94 41.00
CA THR A 6 11.08 0.91 40.45
C THR A 6 10.82 0.79 38.95
N GLU A 7 11.72 1.36 38.15
CA GLU A 7 11.86 1.03 36.73
C GLU A 7 12.25 -0.45 36.60
N VAL A 8 11.45 -1.22 35.84
CA VAL A 8 11.81 -2.57 35.42
C VAL A 8 12.27 -2.49 33.97
N GLU A 9 13.59 -2.43 33.79
CA GLU A 9 14.28 -2.68 32.53
C GLU A 9 13.95 -4.10 32.02
N GLY A 10 13.67 -4.23 30.73
CA GLY A 10 13.37 -5.55 30.15
C GLY A 10 13.05 -5.54 28.65
N SER A 11 13.74 -4.76 27.82
CA SER A 11 13.65 -4.91 26.37
C SER A 11 14.43 -6.13 25.91
N ARG A 12 13.75 -7.28 25.80
CA ARG A 12 14.31 -8.50 25.23
C ARG A 12 13.97 -8.58 23.74
N ALA A 13 14.97 -8.39 22.89
CA ALA A 13 14.86 -8.68 21.46
C ALA A 13 14.60 -10.19 21.24
N LEU A 14 13.65 -10.53 20.37
CA LEU A 14 13.39 -11.91 19.95
C LEU A 14 14.38 -12.29 18.83
N PRO A 15 15.08 -13.44 18.93
CA PRO A 15 16.04 -13.87 17.92
C PRO A 15 15.33 -14.76 16.89
N PHE A 16 15.42 -14.40 15.61
CA PHE A 16 15.21 -15.34 14.51
C PHE A 16 16.52 -15.50 13.74
N GLY A 17 16.95 -16.76 13.59
CA GLY A 17 18.10 -17.15 12.76
C GLY A 17 19.39 -17.41 13.54
N ARG A 18 19.62 -18.67 13.94
CA ARG A 18 20.92 -19.15 14.42
C ARG A 18 21.80 -19.43 13.21
N ALA A 19 22.78 -18.57 12.95
CA ALA A 19 23.91 -18.85 12.06
C ALA A 19 25.23 -18.54 12.78
N ALA A 20 26.24 -19.35 12.48
CA ALA A 20 27.41 -19.61 13.29
C ALA A 20 28.23 -18.37 13.66
N GLN A 21 28.60 -18.31 14.94
CA GLN A 21 29.47 -17.32 15.53
C GLN A 21 30.93 -17.81 15.44
N LYS A 22 31.76 -17.17 14.61
CA LYS A 22 33.21 -17.01 14.82
C LYS A 22 33.83 -16.12 13.73
N ALA A 23 34.13 -14.88 14.10
CA ALA A 23 35.45 -14.26 13.99
C ALA A 23 35.30 -12.77 14.31
N ARG A 24 36.03 -12.32 15.32
CA ARG A 24 36.20 -10.92 15.68
C ARG A 24 37.15 -10.29 14.68
N THR A 25 36.79 -9.14 14.13
CA THR A 25 37.75 -8.12 13.69
C THR A 25 37.18 -6.76 14.07
N ALA A 26 37.97 -6.03 14.84
CA ALA A 26 37.72 -4.65 15.21
C ALA A 26 37.81 -3.76 13.95
N GLY A 27 36.76 -2.98 13.69
CA GLY A 27 36.72 -2.01 12.60
C GLY A 27 35.40 -1.22 12.58
N ALA A 28 35.52 0.09 12.78
CA ALA A 28 34.54 1.17 12.55
C ALA A 28 33.39 1.40 13.57
N PRO A 29 33.40 2.54 14.30
CA PRO A 29 32.21 3.07 14.98
C PRO A 29 31.38 4.05 14.11
N GLU A 30 31.75 4.32 12.86
CA GLU A 30 31.11 5.35 12.02
C GLU A 30 29.88 4.88 11.23
N SER A 31 29.80 3.60 10.83
CA SER A 31 28.72 3.09 9.96
C SER A 31 27.32 3.05 10.59
N ARG A 32 27.20 3.16 11.93
CA ARG A 32 25.88 3.15 12.60
C ARG A 32 25.18 4.51 12.58
N ARG A 33 25.88 5.61 12.28
CA ARG A 33 25.29 6.96 12.32
C ARG A 33 24.42 7.29 11.10
N ASP A 34 24.59 6.56 10.00
CA ASP A 34 23.90 6.79 8.73
C ASP A 34 22.75 5.80 8.46
N GLN A 35 22.36 4.98 9.44
CA GLN A 35 21.31 3.99 9.27
C GLN A 35 19.96 4.49 9.79
N VAL A 36 18.89 4.20 9.03
CA VAL A 36 17.51 4.37 9.49
C VAL A 36 17.23 3.39 10.63
N LEU A 37 16.79 3.89 11.78
CA LEU A 37 16.52 3.09 12.98
C LEU A 37 15.03 3.01 13.27
N THR A 38 14.50 1.79 13.44
CA THR A 38 13.12 1.56 13.88
C THR A 38 13.05 1.47 15.41
N THR A 39 12.06 2.13 16.00
CA THR A 39 11.71 2.02 17.42
C THR A 39 10.24 1.58 17.54
N ASN A 40 9.79 1.26 18.75
CA ASN A 40 8.38 0.92 18.99
C ASN A 40 7.40 2.07 18.70
N VAL A 41 7.89 3.32 18.65
CA VAL A 41 7.04 4.53 18.52
C VAL A 41 7.37 5.38 17.29
N GLY A 42 8.34 4.98 16.47
CA GLY A 42 8.73 5.78 15.31
C GLY A 42 9.98 5.32 14.60
N LEU A 43 10.28 6.02 13.51
CA LEU A 43 11.43 5.81 12.64
C LEU A 43 12.38 7.01 12.80
N HIS A 44 13.63 6.76 13.21
CA HIS A 44 14.66 7.78 13.25
C HIS A 44 15.45 7.76 11.94
N ILE A 45 15.37 8.86 11.20
CA ILE A 45 16.06 9.06 9.92
C ILE A 45 17.20 10.06 10.16
N PRO A 46 18.48 9.67 9.96
CA PRO A 46 19.61 10.58 10.09
C PRO A 46 19.50 11.79 9.15
N ALA A 47 19.94 12.95 9.63
CA ALA A 47 20.03 14.14 8.77
C ALA A 47 21.11 13.91 7.69
N GLY A 48 20.79 14.23 6.44
CA GLY A 48 21.71 14.02 5.31
C GLY A 48 21.70 12.62 4.71
N LEU A 49 20.76 11.74 5.11
CA LEU A 49 20.59 10.42 4.50
C LEU A 49 20.41 10.53 2.98
N ALA A 50 21.18 9.75 2.21
CA ALA A 50 21.05 9.72 0.77
C ALA A 50 19.68 9.16 0.33
N PHE A 51 19.19 9.63 -0.82
CA PHE A 51 17.87 9.25 -1.34
C PHE A 51 17.74 7.74 -1.51
N GLU A 52 18.78 7.08 -2.03
CA GLU A 52 18.80 5.63 -2.29
C GLU A 52 18.69 4.83 -1.00
N GLU A 53 19.22 5.35 0.11
CA GLU A 53 19.15 4.72 1.42
C GLU A 53 17.80 4.90 2.07
N TRP A 54 17.24 6.11 1.96
CA TRP A 54 15.86 6.39 2.35
C TRP A 54 14.87 5.52 1.58
N GLU A 55 15.05 5.39 0.26
CA GLU A 55 14.21 4.56 -0.61
C GLU A 55 14.32 3.07 -0.25
N ARG A 56 15.54 2.58 0.02
CA ARG A 56 15.79 1.20 0.46
C ARG A 56 15.10 0.92 1.80
N ALA A 57 15.21 1.83 2.77
CA ALA A 57 14.52 1.72 4.05
C ALA A 57 12.99 1.69 3.84
N GLY A 58 12.45 2.54 2.96
CA GLY A 58 11.03 2.51 2.59
C GLY A 58 10.58 1.16 2.03
N ARG A 59 11.36 0.56 1.11
CA ARG A 59 11.08 -0.79 0.58
C ARG A 59 11.13 -1.86 1.66
N GLN A 60 12.10 -1.81 2.57
CA GLN A 60 12.21 -2.77 3.67
C GLN A 60 11.03 -2.66 4.65
N LEU A 61 10.62 -1.45 5.01
CA LEU A 61 9.45 -1.20 5.87
C LEU A 61 8.16 -1.72 5.21
N SER A 62 7.98 -1.44 3.91
CA SER A 62 6.84 -1.96 3.16
C SER A 62 6.82 -3.49 3.12
N GLY A 63 7.99 -4.12 2.92
CA GLY A 63 8.14 -5.57 3.01
C GLY A 63 7.75 -6.12 4.38
N LEU A 64 8.25 -5.52 5.45
CA LEU A 64 7.95 -5.90 6.83
C LEU A 64 6.44 -5.83 7.13
N LEU A 65 5.79 -4.72 6.75
CA LEU A 65 4.36 -4.52 6.96
C LEU A 65 3.51 -5.50 6.15
N ASN A 66 3.91 -5.82 4.91
CA ASN A 66 3.22 -6.80 4.10
C ASN A 66 3.40 -8.24 4.65
N SER A 67 4.60 -8.56 5.16
CA SER A 67 4.90 -9.88 5.73
C SER A 67 4.32 -10.10 7.13
N SER A 68 4.17 -9.06 7.95
CA SER A 68 3.71 -9.20 9.33
C SER A 68 2.30 -9.80 9.43
N SER A 69 1.44 -9.50 8.46
CA SER A 69 0.09 -10.10 8.39
C SER A 69 0.15 -11.62 8.20
N TRP A 70 1.06 -12.10 7.35
CA TRP A 70 1.31 -13.53 7.15
C TRP A 70 1.87 -14.19 8.42
N TRP A 71 2.88 -13.57 9.06
CA TRP A 71 3.48 -14.12 10.28
C TRP A 71 2.48 -14.24 11.42
N LEU A 72 1.63 -13.23 11.63
CA LEU A 72 0.57 -13.26 12.63
C LEU A 72 -0.48 -14.31 12.29
N GLY A 73 -0.85 -14.44 11.02
CA GLY A 73 -1.75 -15.50 10.55
C GLY A 73 -1.18 -16.88 10.85
N ASP A 74 0.05 -17.15 10.43
CA ASP A 74 0.72 -18.45 10.60
C ASP A 74 0.93 -18.80 12.08
N TRP A 75 1.31 -17.82 12.90
CA TRP A 75 1.41 -17.97 14.35
C TRP A 75 0.08 -18.40 14.98
N LEU A 76 -1.04 -17.81 14.57
CA LEU A 76 -2.37 -18.19 15.05
C LEU A 76 -2.79 -19.57 14.56
N VAL A 77 -2.51 -19.89 13.28
CA VAL A 77 -2.82 -21.21 12.73
C VAL A 77 -2.10 -22.28 13.55
N TYR A 78 -0.79 -22.12 13.73
CA TYR A 78 0.02 -23.02 14.54
C TYR A 78 -0.49 -23.10 15.98
N GLY A 79 -0.74 -21.96 16.62
CA GLY A 79 -1.18 -21.90 18.01
C GLY A 79 -2.51 -22.60 18.25
N LYS A 80 -3.47 -22.47 17.33
CA LYS A 80 -4.77 -23.15 17.45
C LYS A 80 -4.63 -24.67 17.40
N ASP A 81 -3.71 -25.17 16.58
CA ASP A 81 -3.55 -26.60 16.36
C ASP A 81 -2.71 -27.26 17.48
N HIS A 82 -1.87 -26.48 18.20
CA HIS A 82 -0.93 -27.00 19.21
C HIS A 82 -1.27 -26.64 20.67
N TYR A 83 -2.09 -25.62 20.91
CA TYR A 83 -2.30 -25.07 22.26
C TYR A 83 -3.78 -24.84 22.58
N ALA A 84 -4.57 -25.91 22.73
CA ALA A 84 -6.02 -25.82 22.98
C ALA A 84 -6.43 -24.81 24.08
N ASP A 85 -6.11 -25.09 25.33
CA ASP A 85 -6.49 -24.31 26.53
C ASP A 85 -5.69 -23.01 26.69
N ARG A 86 -4.53 -22.92 26.05
CA ARG A 86 -3.60 -21.77 26.16
C ARG A 86 -3.67 -20.80 24.97
N TYR A 87 -4.40 -21.14 23.91
CA TYR A 87 -4.52 -20.33 22.70
C TYR A 87 -5.06 -18.93 23.00
N GLU A 88 -6.17 -18.84 23.73
CA GLU A 88 -6.77 -17.55 24.07
C GLU A 88 -5.87 -16.70 24.97
N ARG A 89 -5.14 -17.34 25.89
CA ARG A 89 -4.15 -16.66 26.73
C ARG A 89 -3.02 -16.09 25.88
N GLY A 90 -2.55 -16.83 24.88
CA GLY A 90 -1.54 -16.37 23.91
C GLY A 90 -2.01 -15.18 23.09
N ILE A 91 -3.26 -15.21 22.60
CA ILE A 91 -3.87 -14.09 21.87
C ILE A 91 -3.95 -12.84 22.76
N ARG A 92 -4.47 -12.98 24.00
CA ARG A 92 -4.58 -11.85 24.94
C ARG A 92 -3.22 -11.22 25.24
N ALA A 93 -2.17 -12.05 25.39
CA ALA A 93 -0.81 -11.57 25.62
C ALA A 93 -0.21 -10.82 24.43
N ALA A 94 -0.64 -11.12 23.19
CA ALA A 94 -0.16 -10.43 22.00
C ALA A 94 -0.74 -9.02 21.84
N GLY A 95 -1.80 -8.65 22.56
CA GLY A 95 -2.33 -7.28 22.62
C GLY A 95 -2.97 -6.78 21.31
N LEU A 96 -3.25 -7.66 20.34
CA LEU A 96 -3.85 -7.31 19.05
C LEU A 96 -5.36 -7.57 19.02
N GLN A 97 -6.08 -6.80 18.18
CA GLN A 97 -7.53 -6.94 18.01
C GLN A 97 -7.89 -8.32 17.46
N TYR A 98 -8.77 -9.04 18.17
CA TYR A 98 -9.13 -10.43 17.85
C TYR A 98 -9.69 -10.61 16.43
N GLN A 99 -10.53 -9.67 15.96
CA GLN A 99 -11.13 -9.77 14.63
C GLN A 99 -10.09 -9.73 13.51
N THR A 100 -9.08 -8.86 13.64
CA THR A 100 -7.97 -8.76 12.69
C THR A 100 -7.16 -10.04 12.65
N LEU A 101 -6.82 -10.57 13.82
CA LEU A 101 -6.12 -11.85 13.98
C LEU A 101 -6.87 -13.00 13.32
N ARG A 102 -8.19 -13.08 13.55
CA ARG A 102 -9.04 -14.11 12.92
C ARG A 102 -9.02 -14.03 11.39
N ASN A 103 -9.05 -12.82 10.82
CA ASN A 103 -8.93 -12.63 9.38
C ASN A 103 -7.57 -13.10 8.86
N TYR A 104 -6.48 -12.75 9.55
CA TYR A 104 -5.14 -13.18 9.17
C TYR A 104 -4.99 -14.70 9.18
N ALA A 105 -5.44 -15.34 10.26
CA ALA A 105 -5.44 -16.80 10.36
C ALA A 105 -6.28 -17.46 9.26
N TRP A 106 -7.43 -16.89 8.91
CA TRP A 106 -8.28 -17.41 7.85
C TRP A 106 -7.59 -17.35 6.49
N VAL A 107 -7.00 -16.21 6.11
CA VAL A 107 -6.27 -16.08 4.84
C VAL A 107 -5.04 -16.99 4.82
N SER A 108 -4.25 -17.05 5.90
CA SER A 108 -3.09 -17.96 6.02
C SER A 108 -3.44 -19.43 5.82
N ARG A 109 -4.63 -19.87 6.26
CA ARG A 109 -5.12 -21.25 6.03
C ARG A 109 -5.54 -21.49 4.58
N ARG A 110 -5.99 -20.46 3.87
CA ARG A 110 -6.45 -20.56 2.48
C ARG A 110 -5.30 -20.55 1.49
N PHE A 111 -4.16 -19.95 1.87
CA PHE A 111 -2.95 -19.89 1.08
C PHE A 111 -1.76 -20.48 1.85
N GLU A 112 -1.47 -21.75 1.58
CA GLU A 112 -0.25 -22.40 2.06
C GLU A 112 1.00 -21.68 1.57
N LEU A 113 2.13 -21.82 2.28
CA LEU A 113 3.35 -21.04 2.03
C LEU A 113 3.80 -21.03 0.57
N TYR A 114 3.70 -22.15 -0.15
CA TYR A 114 4.12 -22.26 -1.56
C TYR A 114 3.15 -21.61 -2.55
N ARG A 115 1.90 -21.33 -2.15
CA ARG A 115 0.89 -20.65 -2.99
C ARG A 115 0.95 -19.12 -2.87
N ARG A 116 1.69 -18.60 -1.89
CA ARG A 116 1.78 -17.15 -1.63
C ARG A 116 2.72 -16.52 -2.65
N ARG A 117 2.20 -15.56 -3.43
CA ARG A 117 3.00 -14.84 -4.43
C ARG A 117 3.68 -13.65 -3.78
N SER A 118 5.01 -13.63 -3.75
CA SER A 118 5.78 -12.53 -3.13
C SER A 118 5.60 -11.19 -3.84
N ALA A 119 5.24 -11.21 -5.12
CA ALA A 119 4.88 -10.02 -5.89
C ALA A 119 3.52 -9.40 -5.49
N LEU A 120 2.69 -10.14 -4.75
CA LEU A 120 1.35 -9.71 -4.35
C LEU A 120 1.25 -9.53 -2.84
N SER A 121 0.64 -8.43 -2.40
CA SER A 121 0.45 -8.17 -0.98
C SER A 121 -0.52 -9.16 -0.32
N PHE A 122 -0.47 -9.25 1.01
CA PHE A 122 -1.44 -10.02 1.81
C PHE A 122 -2.90 -9.67 1.44
N GLN A 123 -3.19 -8.39 1.16
CA GLN A 123 -4.54 -7.96 0.82
C GLN A 123 -5.03 -8.55 -0.50
N HIS A 124 -4.18 -8.73 -1.52
CA HIS A 124 -4.59 -9.42 -2.76
C HIS A 124 -5.12 -10.82 -2.46
N HIS A 125 -4.41 -11.56 -1.60
CA HIS A 125 -4.81 -12.88 -1.17
C HIS A 125 -6.10 -12.83 -0.34
N ALA A 126 -6.25 -11.83 0.52
CA ALA A 126 -7.46 -11.64 1.31
C ALA A 126 -8.72 -11.44 0.44
N GLU A 127 -8.65 -10.68 -0.65
CA GLU A 127 -9.79 -10.51 -1.58
C GLU A 127 -10.20 -11.82 -2.26
N LEU A 128 -9.26 -12.75 -2.44
CA LEU A 128 -9.46 -14.02 -3.15
C LEU A 128 -9.77 -15.19 -2.22
N ALA A 129 -9.53 -15.04 -0.91
CA ALA A 129 -9.60 -16.12 0.06
C ALA A 129 -10.95 -16.85 0.10
N SER A 130 -12.06 -16.19 -0.25
CA SER A 130 -13.39 -16.81 -0.30
C SER A 130 -13.64 -17.64 -1.57
N LEU A 131 -12.85 -17.47 -2.63
CA LEU A 131 -13.05 -18.16 -3.91
C LEU A 131 -12.54 -19.62 -3.85
N PRO A 132 -12.98 -20.49 -4.77
CA PRO A 132 -12.36 -21.80 -5.02
C PRO A 132 -10.87 -21.68 -5.37
N VAL A 133 -10.10 -22.75 -5.14
CA VAL A 133 -8.63 -22.75 -5.31
C VAL A 133 -8.24 -22.44 -6.75
N GLU A 134 -8.98 -22.96 -7.70
CA GLU A 134 -8.76 -22.82 -9.14
C GLU A 134 -8.97 -21.36 -9.59
N GLU A 135 -10.01 -20.71 -9.06
CA GLU A 135 -10.26 -19.29 -9.29
C GLU A 135 -9.20 -18.43 -8.61
N GLN A 136 -8.78 -18.78 -7.39
CA GLN A 136 -7.69 -18.08 -6.70
C GLN A 136 -6.42 -18.05 -7.55
N GLU A 137 -5.96 -19.20 -8.06
CA GLU A 137 -4.75 -19.25 -8.90
C GLU A 137 -4.91 -18.41 -10.17
N THR A 138 -6.07 -18.51 -10.84
CA THR A 138 -6.36 -17.73 -12.05
C THR A 138 -6.25 -16.22 -11.79
N TRP A 139 -6.82 -15.75 -10.67
CA TRP A 139 -6.79 -14.33 -10.32
C TRP A 139 -5.43 -13.87 -9.79
N LEU A 140 -4.70 -14.73 -9.07
CA LEU A 140 -3.33 -14.45 -8.62
C LEU A 140 -2.39 -14.29 -9.83
N ASP A 141 -2.42 -15.24 -10.77
CA ASP A 141 -1.59 -15.18 -11.98
C ASP A 141 -1.91 -13.94 -12.81
N ARG A 142 -3.21 -13.59 -12.93
CA ARG A 142 -3.63 -12.39 -13.64
C ARG A 142 -3.16 -11.11 -12.95
N ALA A 143 -3.32 -11.03 -11.63
CA ALA A 143 -2.90 -9.86 -10.85
C ALA A 143 -1.38 -9.67 -10.90
N GLU A 144 -0.61 -10.75 -10.80
CA GLU A 144 0.86 -10.74 -10.88
C GLU A 144 1.32 -10.31 -12.27
N ARG A 145 0.80 -10.93 -13.34
CA ARG A 145 1.15 -10.61 -14.72
C ARG A 145 0.83 -9.16 -15.11
N MET A 146 -0.35 -8.68 -14.70
CA MET A 146 -0.81 -7.33 -15.02
C MET A 146 -0.33 -6.27 -14.02
N LYS A 147 0.44 -6.69 -12.99
CA LYS A 147 0.91 -5.83 -11.89
C LYS A 147 -0.22 -5.02 -11.26
N TRP A 148 -1.36 -5.67 -11.03
CA TRP A 148 -2.53 -5.00 -10.50
C TRP A 148 -2.32 -4.57 -9.05
N SER A 149 -2.87 -3.40 -8.72
CA SER A 149 -3.18 -3.02 -7.36
C SER A 149 -4.37 -3.81 -6.83
N THR A 150 -4.53 -3.89 -5.51
CA THR A 150 -5.67 -4.55 -4.88
C THR A 150 -7.01 -3.94 -5.33
N LYS A 151 -7.03 -2.63 -5.59
CA LYS A 151 -8.22 -1.94 -6.10
C LYS A 151 -8.60 -2.43 -7.50
N GLN A 152 -7.62 -2.57 -8.40
CA GLN A 152 -7.85 -3.10 -9.74
C GLN A 152 -8.33 -4.54 -9.69
N LEU A 153 -7.73 -5.38 -8.83
CA LEU A 153 -8.20 -6.74 -8.61
C LEU A 153 -9.67 -6.78 -8.15
N ARG A 154 -10.03 -5.95 -7.16
CA ARG A 154 -11.41 -5.86 -6.66
C ARG A 154 -12.40 -5.42 -7.75
N ASN A 155 -12.02 -4.47 -8.58
CA ASN A 155 -12.84 -4.02 -9.71
C ASN A 155 -13.03 -5.13 -10.74
N ALA A 156 -11.95 -5.85 -11.07
CA ALA A 156 -12.00 -6.96 -12.02
C ALA A 156 -12.87 -8.12 -11.50
N LEU A 157 -12.80 -8.44 -10.20
CA LEU A 157 -13.67 -9.44 -9.56
C LEU A 157 -15.15 -9.05 -9.62
N ARG A 158 -15.46 -7.76 -9.42
CA ARG A 158 -16.84 -7.25 -9.55
C ARG A 158 -17.34 -7.38 -10.98
N ALA A 159 -16.57 -6.90 -11.96
CA ALA A 159 -16.92 -7.01 -13.38
C ALA A 159 -17.17 -8.48 -13.78
N HIS A 160 -16.30 -9.41 -13.34
CA HIS A 160 -16.46 -10.83 -13.60
C HIS A 160 -17.74 -11.42 -13.00
N ARG A 161 -18.14 -11.00 -11.80
CA ARG A 161 -19.40 -11.43 -11.16
C ARG A 161 -20.64 -10.87 -11.88
N ASP A 162 -20.54 -9.65 -12.38
CA ASP A 162 -21.65 -8.95 -13.05
C ASP A 162 -21.77 -9.33 -14.53
N GLY A 163 -21.00 -10.33 -15.01
CA GLY A 163 -20.98 -10.75 -16.41
C GLY A 163 -20.49 -9.66 -17.37
N THR A 164 -19.90 -8.60 -16.84
CA THR A 164 -19.35 -7.49 -17.61
C THR A 164 -17.92 -7.88 -17.99
N PRO A 165 -17.55 -7.89 -19.28
CA PRO A 165 -16.17 -8.15 -19.67
C PRO A 165 -15.25 -7.23 -18.86
N PRO A 166 -14.15 -7.73 -18.27
CA PRO A 166 -13.22 -6.87 -17.58
C PRO A 166 -12.74 -5.87 -18.62
N ALA A 167 -13.13 -4.61 -18.46
CA ALA A 167 -12.59 -3.52 -19.24
C ALA A 167 -11.08 -3.66 -19.13
N ALA A 168 -10.44 -4.09 -20.21
CA ALA A 168 -9.05 -3.80 -20.41
C ALA A 168 -9.02 -2.28 -20.45
N ASP A 169 -8.70 -1.66 -19.32
CA ASP A 169 -8.36 -0.24 -19.29
C ASP A 169 -7.13 -0.10 -20.18
N ALA A 170 -7.37 0.14 -21.47
CA ALA A 170 -6.60 1.08 -22.24
C ALA A 170 -6.34 2.27 -21.30
N GLY A 171 -5.05 2.60 -21.12
CA GLY A 171 -4.54 3.40 -20.02
C GLY A 171 -5.51 4.46 -19.53
N GLU A 172 -5.79 4.43 -18.22
CA GLU A 172 -6.62 5.41 -17.51
C GLU A 172 -6.46 6.79 -18.16
N ALA A 173 -7.53 7.27 -18.80
CA ALA A 173 -7.76 8.70 -18.88
C ALA A 173 -7.79 9.17 -17.42
N SER A 174 -6.63 9.61 -16.95
CA SER A 174 -6.40 10.00 -15.56
C SER A 174 -7.33 11.18 -15.29
N THR A 175 -8.49 10.91 -14.70
CA THR A 175 -9.46 11.93 -14.32
C THR A 175 -8.85 12.73 -13.17
N ARG A 176 -8.08 13.77 -13.52
CA ARG A 176 -7.52 14.72 -12.57
C ARG A 176 -8.65 15.65 -12.12
N ARG A 177 -9.01 15.56 -10.85
CA ARG A 177 -10.06 16.41 -10.26
C ARG A 177 -9.45 17.74 -9.84
N LEU A 178 -10.02 18.83 -10.34
CA LEU A 178 -9.72 20.19 -9.88
C LEU A 178 -10.82 20.61 -8.89
N ALA A 179 -10.44 21.03 -7.69
CA ALA A 179 -11.38 21.63 -6.75
C ALA A 179 -11.74 23.04 -7.24
N VAL A 180 -13.02 23.26 -7.55
CA VAL A 180 -13.54 24.56 -8.01
C VAL A 180 -14.40 25.15 -6.89
N PRO A 181 -14.10 26.36 -6.37
CA PRO A 181 -14.95 27.03 -5.39
C PRO A 181 -16.38 27.27 -5.93
N ASP A 182 -17.38 27.13 -5.06
CA ASP A 182 -18.80 27.19 -5.45
C ASP A 182 -19.20 28.49 -6.17
N ASN A 183 -18.58 29.61 -5.79
CA ASN A 183 -18.85 30.91 -6.43
C ASN A 183 -18.44 30.94 -7.92
N ARG A 184 -17.37 30.23 -8.29
CA ARG A 184 -16.92 30.11 -9.69
C ARG A 184 -17.80 29.13 -10.45
N LEU A 185 -18.19 28.04 -9.81
CA LEU A 185 -19.07 27.04 -10.42
C LEU A 185 -20.43 27.65 -10.79
N GLN A 186 -21.04 28.42 -9.88
CA GLN A 186 -22.28 29.15 -10.14
C GLN A 186 -22.15 30.13 -11.31
N TRP A 187 -21.02 30.85 -11.38
CA TRP A 187 -20.79 31.80 -12.46
C TRP A 187 -20.60 31.13 -13.83
N TRP A 188 -19.89 30.00 -13.88
CA TRP A 188 -19.75 29.21 -15.10
C TRP A 188 -21.07 28.59 -15.55
N HIS A 189 -21.91 28.14 -14.60
CA HIS A 189 -23.25 27.62 -14.92
C HIS A 189 -24.11 28.68 -15.60
N LYS A 190 -24.09 29.90 -15.07
CA LYS A 190 -24.80 31.05 -15.67
C LYS A 190 -24.28 31.39 -17.08
N ALA A 191 -22.97 31.29 -17.30
CA ALA A 191 -22.37 31.53 -18.61
C ALA A 191 -22.72 30.45 -19.64
N ALA A 192 -22.77 29.18 -19.21
CA ALA A 192 -23.17 28.04 -20.02
C ALA A 192 -24.65 28.15 -20.44
N GLU A 193 -25.54 28.50 -19.51
CA GLU A 193 -26.97 28.75 -19.79
C GLU A 193 -27.17 29.87 -20.81
N GLN A 194 -26.44 30.98 -20.68
CA GLN A 194 -26.49 32.08 -21.65
C GLN A 194 -25.96 31.69 -23.04
N SER A 195 -25.07 30.70 -23.09
CA SER A 195 -24.52 30.16 -24.34
C SER A 195 -25.39 29.02 -24.92
N GLY A 196 -26.46 28.61 -24.23
CA GLY A 196 -27.36 27.54 -24.67
C GLY A 196 -26.76 26.13 -24.61
N THR A 197 -25.68 25.94 -23.84
CA THR A 197 -24.93 24.68 -23.74
C THR A 197 -24.91 24.16 -22.32
N GLU A 198 -24.71 22.85 -22.14
CA GLU A 198 -24.49 22.31 -20.80
C GLU A 198 -23.14 22.78 -20.22
N LEU A 199 -23.06 22.90 -18.89
CA LEU A 199 -21.86 23.40 -18.20
C LEU A 199 -20.59 22.62 -18.58
N ALA A 200 -20.67 21.29 -18.68
CA ALA A 200 -19.51 20.47 -19.00
C ALA A 200 -18.99 20.75 -20.42
N GLU A 201 -19.89 20.84 -21.40
CA GLU A 201 -19.56 21.15 -22.79
C GLU A 201 -18.98 22.56 -22.92
N TRP A 202 -19.61 23.52 -22.25
CA TRP A 202 -19.14 24.91 -22.22
C TRP A 202 -17.72 25.04 -21.65
N VAL A 203 -17.45 24.36 -20.52
CA VAL A 203 -16.14 24.39 -19.87
C VAL A 203 -15.07 23.78 -20.78
N MET A 204 -15.35 22.62 -21.38
CA MET A 204 -14.39 21.97 -22.29
C MET A 204 -14.07 22.86 -23.50
N HIS A 205 -15.10 23.34 -24.20
CA HIS A 205 -14.92 24.19 -25.38
C HIS A 205 -14.17 25.49 -25.04
N THR A 206 -14.48 26.11 -23.89
CA THR A 206 -13.82 27.35 -23.47
C THR A 206 -12.36 27.12 -23.11
N LEU A 207 -12.04 26.03 -22.40
CA LEU A 207 -10.66 25.67 -22.05
C LEU A 207 -9.84 25.30 -23.29
N ASP A 208 -10.43 24.54 -24.22
CA ASP A 208 -9.78 24.17 -25.48
C ASP A 208 -9.50 25.41 -26.33
N ALA A 209 -10.48 26.30 -26.49
CA ALA A 209 -10.31 27.55 -27.25
C ALA A 209 -9.26 28.48 -26.61
N ALA A 210 -9.18 28.53 -25.28
CA ALA A 210 -8.16 29.29 -24.57
C ALA A 210 -6.76 28.67 -24.75
N ALA A 211 -6.65 27.35 -24.65
CA ALA A 211 -5.40 26.63 -24.89
C ALA A 211 -4.90 26.83 -26.33
N ASP A 212 -5.81 26.73 -27.31
CA ASP A 212 -5.51 26.94 -28.72
C ASP A 212 -4.92 28.32 -29.02
N ARG A 213 -5.49 29.37 -28.42
CA ARG A 213 -4.99 30.75 -28.57
C ARG A 213 -3.57 30.86 -28.05
N VAL A 214 -3.32 30.34 -26.84
CA VAL A 214 -2.01 30.40 -26.20
C VAL A 214 -0.96 29.59 -26.97
N LEU A 215 -1.30 28.39 -27.45
CA LEU A 215 -0.38 27.53 -28.20
C LEU A 215 -0.07 28.10 -29.59
N LYS A 216 -1.05 28.70 -30.27
CA LYS A 216 -0.85 29.38 -31.57
C LYS A 216 0.03 30.62 -31.42
N GLU A 217 -0.17 31.42 -30.38
CA GLU A 217 0.68 32.57 -30.08
C GLU A 217 2.11 32.17 -29.69
N GLY A 218 2.28 31.05 -28.96
CA GLY A 218 3.59 30.50 -28.61
C GLY A 218 4.37 29.97 -29.83
N GLY A 219 3.69 29.25 -30.72
CA GLY A 219 4.28 28.75 -31.97
C GLY A 219 4.70 29.87 -32.93
N MET A 220 3.93 30.96 -33.01
CA MET A 220 4.29 32.13 -33.81
C MET A 220 5.52 32.89 -33.25
N ARG A 221 5.71 32.90 -31.92
CA ARG A 221 6.92 33.50 -31.31
C ARG A 221 8.17 32.65 -31.52
N GLN A 222 8.04 31.33 -31.59
CA GLN A 222 9.16 30.41 -31.80
C GLN A 222 9.65 30.42 -33.26
N ALA A 223 8.73 30.54 -34.24
CA ALA A 223 9.07 30.63 -35.67
C ALA A 223 9.65 31.99 -36.10
N ALA A 224 9.57 33.02 -35.26
CA ALA A 224 10.14 34.35 -35.53
C ALA A 224 11.57 34.53 -34.99
N LEU A 225 12.12 33.51 -34.33
CA LEU A 225 13.46 33.50 -33.73
C LEU A 225 14.43 32.50 -34.40
N GLU A 226 13.99 31.78 -35.43
CA GLU A 226 14.80 30.95 -36.33
C GLU A 226 14.97 31.63 -37.69
#